data_AF-A0A959WQW8-F1
#
_entry.id   AF-A0A959WQW8-F1
#
_cell.length_a   1.000
_cell.length_b   1.000
_cell.length_c   1.000
_cell.angle_alpha   90.00
_cell.angle_beta   90.00
_cell.angle_gamma   90.00
#
_symmetry.space_group_name_H-M   'P 1'
#
loop_
_entity.id
_entity.type
_entity.pdbx_description
1 polymer ?
#
loop_
_entity_poly.entity_id
_entity_poly.type
_entity_poly.pdbx_seq_one_letter_code
_entity_poly.pdbx_strand_id
1 'polypeptide(L)'
;MRLHAIKPTAGLAALACLAIAVPSIAAADKPDAHLVGSRAVAPKGAPKVVKRMIRAGNRIRHKKYKWGGGHGDWTDKGYDCSGAVSFVLHKAGILDYPLDSRGFMKWGSKRRGKWVSIYANKNHVYMVVAGLRWDTSYITDGDRSGPGWSEYMRPAKGFRTRHPGGL
;
A
#
# COMPACT_ATOMS: atom_id res chain seq x y z
N MET A 1 -67.82 21.23 -42.79
CA MET A 1 -67.45 22.04 -41.61
C MET A 1 -66.60 21.16 -40.70
N ARG A 2 -65.27 21.40 -40.59
CA ARG A 2 -64.61 22.07 -39.43
C ARG A 2 -64.94 21.33 -38.11
N LEU A 3 -64.03 20.77 -37.31
CA LEU A 3 -62.71 21.20 -36.82
C LEU A 3 -62.01 19.98 -36.18
N HIS A 4 -60.74 19.73 -36.48
CA HIS A 4 -59.54 20.02 -35.66
C HIS A 4 -59.33 19.19 -34.38
N ALA A 5 -58.09 18.70 -34.31
CA ALA A 5 -57.46 17.88 -33.29
C ALA A 5 -57.54 18.44 -31.86
N ILE A 6 -57.57 17.52 -30.89
CA ILE A 6 -57.15 17.77 -29.52
C ILE A 6 -56.10 16.70 -29.19
N LYS A 7 -54.84 17.14 -29.05
CA LYS A 7 -53.72 16.33 -28.53
C LYS A 7 -53.85 16.28 -27.01
N PRO A 8 -53.72 15.12 -26.34
CA PRO A 8 -53.53 15.11 -24.90
C PRO A 8 -52.06 15.47 -24.60
N THR A 9 -51.86 16.65 -24.01
CA THR A 9 -50.62 17.03 -23.32
C THR A 9 -50.49 16.20 -22.04
N ALA A 10 -49.59 15.21 -22.04
CA ALA A 10 -49.14 14.60 -20.80
C ALA A 10 -48.14 15.54 -20.12
N GLY A 11 -48.52 16.07 -18.96
CA GLY A 11 -47.61 16.84 -18.11
C GLY A 11 -46.53 15.93 -17.52
N LEU A 12 -45.27 16.24 -17.79
CA LEU A 12 -44.14 15.69 -17.02
C LEU A 12 -44.11 16.40 -15.67
N ALA A 13 -44.58 15.74 -14.61
CA ALA A 13 -44.18 16.08 -13.25
C ALA A 13 -42.75 15.55 -13.04
N ALA A 14 -41.75 16.41 -13.16
CA ALA A 14 -40.39 16.09 -12.74
C ALA A 14 -40.36 16.07 -11.21
N LEU A 15 -40.41 14.87 -10.61
CA LEU A 15 -39.96 14.69 -9.23
C LEU A 15 -38.46 14.95 -9.19
N ALA A 16 -38.07 16.13 -8.72
CA ALA A 16 -36.70 16.38 -8.30
C ALA A 16 -36.42 15.49 -7.08
N CYS A 17 -35.79 14.34 -7.31
CA CYS A 17 -35.17 13.56 -6.25
C CYS A 17 -34.03 14.41 -5.67
N LEU A 18 -34.31 15.12 -4.57
CA LEU A 18 -33.25 15.64 -3.70
C LEU A 18 -32.52 14.42 -3.14
N ALA A 19 -31.43 14.02 -3.79
CA ALA A 19 -30.48 13.10 -3.21
C ALA A 19 -29.80 13.86 -2.06
N ILE A 20 -30.33 13.70 -0.86
CA ILE A 20 -29.63 14.07 0.37
C ILE A 20 -28.38 13.18 0.37
N ALA A 21 -27.23 13.77 0.03
CA ALA A 21 -25.95 13.11 0.15
C ALA A 21 -25.71 12.89 1.65
N VAL A 22 -26.09 11.72 2.15
CA VAL A 22 -25.68 11.26 3.47
C VAL A 22 -24.15 11.12 3.38
N PRO A 23 -23.35 11.84 4.18
CA PRO A 23 -21.91 11.63 4.16
C PRO A 23 -21.67 10.16 4.51
N SER A 24 -21.08 9.41 3.57
CA SER A 24 -20.52 8.11 3.88
C SER A 24 -19.54 8.35 5.02
N ILE A 25 -19.82 7.76 6.19
CA ILE A 25 -18.87 7.71 7.29
C ILE A 25 -17.74 6.82 6.79
N ALA A 26 -16.77 7.45 6.12
CA ALA A 26 -15.49 6.85 5.80
C ALA A 26 -14.95 6.27 7.11
N ALA A 27 -14.53 5.01 7.06
CA ALA A 27 -13.98 4.31 8.22
C ALA A 27 -13.00 5.22 8.94
N ALA A 28 -13.23 5.48 10.23
CA ALA A 28 -12.40 6.37 11.04
C ALA A 28 -10.91 6.19 10.69
N ASP A 29 -10.29 7.26 10.19
CA ASP A 29 -8.94 7.20 9.65
C ASP A 29 -7.99 6.68 10.73
N LYS A 30 -7.35 5.54 10.45
CA LYS A 30 -6.23 5.10 11.29
C LYS A 30 -5.14 6.19 11.18
N PRO A 31 -4.42 6.52 12.25
CA PRO A 31 -3.31 7.46 12.14
C PRO A 31 -2.20 6.86 11.26
N ASP A 32 -1.64 7.68 10.38
CA ASP A 32 -0.53 7.32 9.51
C ASP A 32 0.83 7.53 10.19
N ALA A 33 1.80 6.71 9.78
CA ALA A 33 3.19 6.91 10.10
C ALA A 33 3.69 8.18 9.39
N HIS A 34 4.70 8.83 9.96
CA HIS A 34 5.33 10.01 9.36
C HIS A 34 6.85 9.85 9.32
N LEU A 35 7.52 10.67 8.51
CA LEU A 35 8.97 10.71 8.44
C LEU A 35 9.55 11.81 9.33
N VAL A 36 10.67 11.50 9.98
CA VAL A 36 11.60 12.48 10.59
C VAL A 36 12.93 12.31 9.85
N GLY A 37 13.18 13.19 8.88
CA GLY A 37 14.22 12.95 7.87
C GLY A 37 13.87 11.73 7.01
N SER A 38 14.80 10.77 6.85
CA SER A 38 14.53 9.49 6.16
C SER A 38 13.95 8.40 7.08
N ARG A 39 13.78 8.68 8.37
CA ARG A 39 13.40 7.67 9.37
C ARG A 39 11.90 7.67 9.59
N ALA A 40 11.26 6.51 9.47
CA ALA A 40 9.83 6.35 9.72
C ALA A 40 9.51 6.24 11.22
N VAL A 41 8.48 6.96 11.65
CA VAL A 41 7.94 6.94 13.02
C VAL A 41 6.55 6.30 13.00
N ALA A 42 6.40 5.22 13.75
CA ALA A 42 5.15 4.48 13.80
C ALA A 42 4.06 5.23 14.60
N PRO A 43 2.78 5.15 14.20
CA PRO A 43 1.68 5.71 14.95
C PRO A 43 1.58 5.12 16.36
N LYS A 44 1.20 5.93 17.35
CA LYS A 44 1.02 5.47 18.74
C LYS A 44 0.03 4.30 18.83
N GLY A 45 -1.08 4.38 18.11
CA GLY A 45 -2.13 3.35 18.06
C GLY A 45 -1.85 2.16 17.12
N ALA A 46 -0.72 2.11 16.43
CA ALA A 46 -0.45 1.03 15.49
C ALA A 46 -0.26 -0.33 16.21
N PRO A 47 -0.75 -1.44 15.61
CA PRO A 47 -0.49 -2.79 16.12
C PRO A 47 1.01 -3.04 16.32
N LYS A 48 1.34 -3.85 17.34
CA LYS A 48 2.75 -4.19 17.66
C LYS A 48 3.51 -4.70 16.43
N VAL A 49 2.85 -5.49 15.58
CA VAL A 49 3.43 -6.02 14.34
C VAL A 49 3.78 -4.92 13.32
N VAL A 50 2.94 -3.91 13.15
CA VAL A 50 3.21 -2.76 12.28
C VAL A 50 4.39 -1.93 12.81
N LYS A 51 4.46 -1.73 14.14
CA LYS A 51 5.61 -1.07 14.78
C LYS A 51 6.92 -1.85 14.55
N ARG A 52 6.87 -3.18 14.57
CA ARG A 52 8.04 -4.03 14.23
C ARG A 52 8.44 -3.87 12.77
N MET A 53 7.48 -3.79 11.84
CA MET A 53 7.79 -3.56 10.42
C MET A 53 8.51 -2.24 10.21
N ILE A 54 8.00 -1.15 10.78
CA ILE A 54 8.61 0.18 10.66
C ILE A 54 10.02 0.18 11.24
N ARG A 55 10.20 -0.43 12.42
CA ARG A 55 11.54 -0.61 13.03
C ARG A 55 12.46 -1.42 12.13
N ALA A 56 11.96 -2.46 11.46
CA ALA A 56 12.74 -3.29 10.56
C ALA A 56 13.20 -2.53 9.32
N GLY A 57 12.31 -1.82 8.61
CA GLY A 57 12.70 -1.03 7.45
C GLY A 57 13.70 0.06 7.84
N ASN A 58 13.48 0.73 8.99
CA ASN A 58 14.44 1.70 9.52
C ASN A 58 15.87 1.17 9.71
N ARG A 59 16.05 -0.13 9.98
CA ARG A 59 17.38 -0.75 10.14
C ARG A 59 18.13 -0.87 8.81
N ILE A 60 17.44 -1.02 7.68
CA ILE A 60 18.07 -1.29 6.38
C ILE A 60 17.88 -0.17 5.35
N ARG A 61 17.21 0.94 5.70
CA ARG A 61 16.88 2.06 4.79
C ARG A 61 18.06 2.79 4.11
N HIS A 62 19.29 2.45 4.48
CA HIS A 62 20.53 3.01 3.91
C HIS A 62 21.47 1.91 3.40
N LYS A 63 20.97 0.68 3.28
CA LYS A 63 21.68 -0.41 2.61
C LYS A 63 21.58 -0.20 1.10
N LYS A 64 22.55 -0.71 0.35
CA LYS A 64 22.53 -0.63 -1.12
C LYS A 64 21.53 -1.64 -1.70
N TYR A 65 21.07 -1.36 -2.91
CA TYR A 65 20.41 -2.34 -3.75
C TYR A 65 21.42 -3.41 -4.12
N LYS A 66 21.05 -4.67 -3.92
CA LYS A 66 21.85 -5.82 -4.32
C LYS A 66 20.89 -6.85 -4.91
N TRP A 67 21.09 -7.20 -6.17
CA TRP A 67 20.29 -8.26 -6.81
C TRP A 67 20.41 -9.57 -6.03
N GLY A 68 19.27 -10.18 -5.65
CA GLY A 68 19.22 -11.38 -4.79
C GLY A 68 19.51 -11.10 -3.32
N GLY A 69 19.76 -9.85 -2.93
CA GLY A 69 20.09 -9.46 -1.57
C GLY A 69 18.94 -9.74 -0.61
N GLY A 70 19.22 -10.42 0.50
CA GLY A 70 18.20 -10.81 1.49
C GLY A 70 17.49 -12.14 1.25
N HIS A 71 17.87 -12.89 0.21
CA HIS A 71 17.27 -14.22 -0.08
C HIS A 71 18.05 -15.40 0.51
N GLY A 72 19.38 -15.29 0.65
CA GLY A 72 20.21 -16.33 1.26
C GLY A 72 20.44 -16.14 2.76
N ASP A 73 20.42 -14.88 3.23
CA ASP A 73 20.59 -14.50 4.64
C ASP A 73 19.73 -13.26 4.91
N TRP A 74 19.09 -13.23 6.08
CA TRP A 74 18.37 -12.06 6.56
C TRP A 74 19.29 -10.88 6.87
N THR A 75 20.59 -11.10 7.07
CA THR A 75 21.57 -10.04 7.35
C THR A 75 22.53 -9.88 6.17
N ASP A 76 22.10 -9.13 5.16
CA ASP A 76 22.90 -8.90 3.95
C ASP A 76 23.50 -7.46 3.90
N LYS A 77 24.53 -7.29 3.06
CA LYS A 77 25.17 -6.01 2.73
C LYS A 77 24.26 -5.11 1.88
N GLY A 78 23.29 -5.69 1.19
CA GLY A 78 22.28 -4.99 0.39
C GLY A 78 21.04 -5.84 0.17
N TYR A 79 19.96 -5.23 -0.30
CA TYR A 79 18.67 -5.89 -0.47
C TYR A 79 18.07 -5.56 -1.83
N ASP A 80 17.50 -6.55 -2.52
CA ASP A 80 16.64 -6.27 -3.67
C ASP A 80 15.22 -5.88 -3.24
N CYS A 81 14.34 -5.61 -4.21
CA CYS A 81 12.96 -5.20 -3.94
C CYS A 81 12.22 -6.20 -3.04
N SER A 82 12.37 -7.49 -3.35
CA SER A 82 11.67 -8.59 -2.70
C SER A 82 12.33 -9.03 -1.39
N GLY A 83 13.66 -8.98 -1.32
CA GLY A 83 14.43 -9.18 -0.10
C GLY A 83 14.17 -8.08 0.93
N ALA A 84 14.03 -6.83 0.49
CA ALA A 84 13.71 -5.71 1.37
C ALA A 84 12.30 -5.83 1.98
N VAL A 85 11.30 -6.27 1.19
CA VAL A 85 9.94 -6.53 1.70
C VAL A 85 9.94 -7.76 2.63
N SER A 86 10.61 -8.85 2.20
CA SER A 86 10.72 -10.08 2.99
C SER A 86 11.39 -9.84 4.34
N PHE A 87 12.48 -9.08 4.39
CA PHE A 87 13.18 -8.74 5.64
C PHE A 87 12.25 -8.05 6.65
N VAL A 88 11.46 -7.09 6.19
CA VAL A 88 10.54 -6.36 7.07
C VAL A 88 9.43 -7.27 7.60
N LEU A 89 8.85 -8.14 6.76
CA LEU A 89 7.83 -9.11 7.18
C LEU A 89 8.41 -10.17 8.12
N HIS A 90 9.59 -10.68 7.83
CA HIS A 90 10.29 -11.65 8.68
C HIS A 90 10.58 -11.08 10.06
N LYS A 91 11.18 -9.88 10.14
CA LYS A 91 11.44 -9.21 11.42
C LYS A 91 10.16 -8.78 12.15
N ALA A 92 9.01 -8.77 11.47
CA ALA A 92 7.71 -8.59 12.09
C ALA A 92 7.08 -9.91 12.59
N GLY A 93 7.68 -11.07 12.29
CA GLY A 93 7.18 -12.40 12.65
C GLY A 93 6.04 -12.87 11.75
N ILE A 94 6.01 -12.42 10.49
CA ILE A 94 4.97 -12.76 9.51
C ILE A 94 5.44 -13.78 8.48
N LEU A 95 6.74 -13.79 8.18
CA LEU A 95 7.29 -14.55 7.07
C LEU A 95 8.52 -15.34 7.53
N ASP A 96 8.50 -16.65 7.30
CA ASP A 96 9.56 -17.56 7.76
C ASP A 96 10.67 -17.75 6.73
N TYR A 97 10.39 -17.52 5.45
CA TYR A 97 11.34 -17.62 4.34
C TYR A 97 11.14 -16.48 3.34
N PRO A 98 12.21 -15.99 2.68
CA PRO A 98 12.08 -14.89 1.74
C PRO A 98 11.27 -15.30 0.50
N LEU A 99 10.52 -14.35 -0.02
CA LEU A 99 9.76 -14.51 -1.25
C LEU A 99 10.32 -13.58 -2.33
N ASP A 100 10.29 -14.04 -3.58
CA ASP A 100 10.48 -13.17 -4.73
C ASP A 100 9.20 -12.39 -5.07
N SER A 101 9.28 -11.50 -6.06
CA SER A 101 8.14 -10.68 -6.48
C SER A 101 6.96 -11.52 -7.00
N ARG A 102 7.22 -12.66 -7.67
CA ARG A 102 6.17 -13.58 -8.15
C ARG A 102 5.50 -14.33 -7.00
N GLY A 103 6.24 -14.69 -5.96
CA GLY A 103 5.72 -15.26 -4.73
C GLY A 103 4.77 -14.29 -4.05
N PHE A 104 5.17 -13.02 -3.90
CA PHE A 104 4.31 -11.98 -3.35
C PHE A 104 3.05 -11.70 -4.17
N MET A 105 3.03 -11.97 -5.47
CA MET A 105 1.78 -11.87 -6.26
C MET A 105 0.70 -12.86 -5.82
N LYS A 106 1.07 -13.96 -5.17
CA LYS A 106 0.18 -15.05 -4.76
C LYS A 106 0.04 -15.16 -3.23
N TRP A 107 0.93 -14.53 -2.48
CA TRP A 107 0.98 -14.59 -1.03
C TRP A 107 -0.07 -13.70 -0.33
N GLY A 108 -0.52 -14.13 0.85
CA GLY A 108 -1.43 -13.37 1.71
C GLY A 108 -2.83 -13.18 1.12
N SER A 109 -3.59 -12.27 1.74
CA SER A 109 -4.96 -11.96 1.35
C SER A 109 -4.99 -10.99 0.18
N LYS A 110 -6.04 -11.08 -0.67
CA LYS A 110 -6.25 -10.16 -1.79
C LYS A 110 -6.74 -8.79 -1.29
N ARG A 111 -6.55 -7.74 -2.10
CA ARG A 111 -6.91 -6.32 -1.82
C ARG A 111 -5.98 -5.65 -0.81
N ARG A 112 -6.18 -4.34 -0.63
CA ARG A 112 -5.45 -3.51 0.35
C ARG A 112 -5.81 -3.94 1.77
N GLY A 113 -4.80 -4.08 2.61
CA GLY A 113 -4.97 -4.24 4.04
C GLY A 113 -5.18 -2.89 4.73
N LYS A 114 -5.63 -2.93 5.98
CA LYS A 114 -5.92 -1.72 6.77
C LYS A 114 -4.65 -0.94 7.07
N TRP A 115 -3.61 -1.61 7.55
CA TRP A 115 -2.30 -1.10 7.91
C TRP A 115 -1.24 -1.39 6.85
N VAL A 116 -1.28 -2.55 6.21
CA VAL A 116 -0.22 -3.03 5.32
C VAL A 116 -0.80 -3.41 3.97
N SER A 117 -0.18 -2.93 2.89
CA SER A 117 -0.51 -3.36 1.54
C SER A 117 0.77 -3.62 0.75
N ILE A 118 0.89 -4.82 0.20
CA ILE A 118 1.99 -5.23 -0.67
C ILE A 118 1.52 -5.13 -2.11
N TYR A 119 2.35 -4.56 -2.97
CA TYR A 119 2.07 -4.40 -4.38
C TYR A 119 3.15 -5.17 -5.14
N ALA A 120 2.76 -6.24 -5.81
CA ALA A 120 3.69 -7.14 -6.49
C ALA A 120 3.29 -7.39 -7.95
N ASN A 121 4.29 -7.45 -8.83
CA ASN A 121 4.15 -7.95 -10.19
C ASN A 121 5.39 -8.78 -10.56
N LYS A 122 5.48 -9.24 -11.82
CA LYS A 122 6.58 -10.10 -12.28
C LYS A 122 7.98 -9.48 -12.19
N ASN A 123 8.07 -8.16 -12.05
CA ASN A 123 9.33 -7.40 -12.13
C ASN A 123 9.69 -6.73 -10.80
N HIS A 124 8.71 -6.39 -9.96
CA HIS A 124 8.95 -5.56 -8.77
C HIS A 124 7.95 -5.86 -7.66
N VAL A 125 8.38 -5.62 -6.42
CA VAL A 125 7.51 -5.61 -5.25
C VAL A 125 7.90 -4.47 -4.31
N TYR A 126 6.88 -3.84 -3.74
CA TYR A 126 7.02 -2.85 -2.69
C TYR A 126 5.84 -2.99 -1.73
N MET A 127 5.85 -2.25 -0.62
CA MET A 127 4.71 -2.22 0.27
C MET A 127 4.45 -0.83 0.85
N VAL A 128 3.25 -0.66 1.37
CA VAL A 128 2.83 0.49 2.16
C VAL A 128 2.55 0.00 3.56
N VAL A 129 3.22 0.59 4.56
CA VAL A 129 3.09 0.26 5.97
C VAL A 129 2.66 1.51 6.71
N ALA A 130 1.45 1.47 7.27
CA ALA A 130 0.83 2.59 7.96
C ALA A 130 0.89 3.91 7.17
N GLY A 131 0.64 3.85 5.85
CA GLY A 131 0.63 5.05 5.00
C GLY A 131 1.98 5.43 4.40
N LEU A 132 3.11 4.87 4.86
CA LEU A 132 4.42 5.11 4.25
C LEU A 132 4.79 3.99 3.27
N ARG A 133 5.31 4.36 2.11
CA ARG A 133 5.83 3.40 1.12
C ARG A 133 7.23 2.95 1.51
N TRP A 134 7.43 1.64 1.52
CA TRP A 134 8.71 0.95 1.59
C TRP A 134 9.00 0.35 0.22
N ASP A 135 10.05 0.84 -0.44
CA ASP A 135 10.39 0.48 -1.83
C ASP A 135 11.91 0.55 -2.02
N THR A 136 12.43 -0.09 -3.06
CA THR A 136 13.83 0.05 -3.52
C THR A 136 13.93 0.89 -4.79
N SER A 137 12.81 1.37 -5.30
CA SER A 137 12.68 2.18 -6.51
C SER A 137 11.81 3.41 -6.24
N TYR A 138 11.88 4.41 -7.12
CA TYR A 138 11.11 5.65 -6.96
C TYR A 138 11.36 6.37 -5.62
N ILE A 139 12.55 6.25 -5.03
CA ILE A 139 12.83 6.76 -3.68
C ILE A 139 13.08 8.27 -3.68
N THR A 140 12.50 8.93 -2.68
CA THR A 140 12.48 10.39 -2.53
C THR A 140 13.13 10.86 -1.23
N ASP A 141 13.72 9.97 -0.42
CA ASP A 141 14.31 10.30 0.89
C ASP A 141 15.75 10.84 0.82
N GLY A 142 16.26 11.09 -0.39
CA GLY A 142 17.62 11.54 -0.66
C GLY A 142 18.63 10.40 -0.89
N ASP A 143 18.39 9.20 -0.35
CA ASP A 143 19.24 8.02 -0.54
C ASP A 143 18.61 7.02 -1.52
N ARG A 144 18.92 7.23 -2.80
CA ARG A 144 18.38 6.40 -3.91
C ARG A 144 19.14 5.11 -4.14
N SER A 145 19.96 4.68 -3.18
CA SER A 145 20.93 3.62 -3.40
C SER A 145 20.46 2.22 -3.05
N GLY A 146 19.31 2.06 -2.37
CA GLY A 146 18.71 0.78 -1.99
C GLY A 146 17.31 0.96 -1.42
N PRO A 147 16.83 0.16 -0.45
CA PRO A 147 15.48 0.33 0.10
C PRO A 147 15.36 1.60 0.96
N GLY A 148 14.21 2.26 0.92
CA GLY A 148 13.95 3.50 1.67
C GLY A 148 12.46 3.74 1.94
N TRP A 149 12.18 4.69 2.83
CA TRP A 149 10.80 5.11 3.13
C TRP A 149 10.41 6.33 2.29
N SER A 150 9.14 6.45 1.92
CA SER A 150 8.63 7.59 1.17
C SER A 150 7.19 7.89 1.53
N GLU A 151 6.87 9.17 1.66
CA GLU A 151 5.49 9.68 1.77
C GLU A 151 4.80 9.70 0.39
N TYR A 152 5.58 9.71 -0.68
CA TYR A 152 5.08 9.71 -2.05
C TYR A 152 4.76 8.28 -2.51
N MET A 153 3.49 8.08 -2.85
CA MET A 153 3.03 6.85 -3.47
C MET A 153 3.45 6.81 -4.95
N ARG A 154 3.53 5.60 -5.49
CA ARG A 154 3.77 5.36 -6.92
C ARG A 154 2.50 4.86 -7.61
N PRO A 155 2.39 5.02 -8.93
CA PRO A 155 1.35 4.35 -9.70
C PRO A 155 1.38 2.83 -9.45
N ALA A 156 0.23 2.29 -9.06
CA ALA A 156 0.06 0.87 -8.75
C ALA A 156 -0.53 0.05 -9.92
N LYS A 157 -0.75 0.68 -11.08
CA LYS A 157 -1.27 -0.02 -12.28
C LYS A 157 -0.33 -1.16 -12.64
N GLY A 158 -0.91 -2.35 -12.84
CA GLY A 158 -0.16 -3.57 -13.16
C GLY A 158 0.41 -4.31 -11.95
N PHE A 159 0.26 -3.79 -10.72
CA PHE A 159 0.58 -4.51 -9.50
C PHE A 159 -0.66 -5.24 -8.96
N ARG A 160 -0.45 -6.47 -8.48
CA ARG A 160 -1.43 -7.17 -7.66
C ARG A 160 -1.27 -6.72 -6.23
N THR A 161 -2.36 -6.26 -5.63
CA THR A 161 -2.38 -5.90 -4.21
C THR A 161 -2.65 -7.12 -3.33
N ARG A 162 -1.83 -7.25 -2.30
CA ARG A 162 -1.88 -8.26 -1.25
C ARG A 162 -1.72 -7.63 0.13
N HIS A 163 -2.02 -8.36 1.18
CA HIS A 163 -1.67 -7.97 2.55
C HIS A 163 -1.51 -9.19 3.47
N PRO A 164 -0.73 -9.08 4.56
CA PRO A 164 -0.77 -10.06 5.63
C PRO A 164 -2.17 -10.09 6.26
N GLY A 165 -2.75 -11.27 6.47
CA GLY A 165 -4.10 -11.39 7.03
C GLY A 165 -4.26 -10.64 8.36
N GLY A 166 -5.37 -9.91 8.52
CA GLY A 166 -5.64 -9.11 9.73
C GLY A 166 -4.89 -7.79 9.82
N LEU A 167 -4.10 -7.42 8.79
CA LEU A 167 -3.39 -6.14 8.67
C LEU A 167 -3.80 -5.35 7.44
#